data_AF-A0A343VRI2-F1
#
_entry.id   AF-A0A343VRI2-F1
#
_cell.length_a   1.000
_cell.length_b   1.000
_cell.length_c   1.000
_cell.angle_alpha   90.00
_cell.angle_beta   90.00
_cell.angle_gamma   90.00
#
_symmetry.space_group_name_H-M   'P 1'
#
loop_
_entity.id
_entity.type
_entity.pdbx_description
1 polymer ?
#
loop_
_entity_poly.entity_id
_entity_poly.type
_entity_poly.pdbx_seq_one_letter_code
_entity_poly.pdbx_strand_id
1 'polypeptide(L)'
;MSTPNARKAAARRYQREHPGTPYPEALRAVSAGVVLHLPALDGSAVSEGLRGITRAVHARVATEVPESLVQTPGFAGLGGDDGYGEDWSNATFTMRPFCYGDCTCGQDERIERWEADNRHAPGCAQIEIKQLRDRYTGRKFWEHFERLKTRLEIPDEGAMWHCTCGREAAYQQLTQQHAPDCAPFMPNFVYHPTGAEIRWYKWIGRDMEITGDLPTDFGEQCVRSLG
;
A
#
# COMPACT_ATOMS: atom_id res chain seq x y z
N MET A 1 -2.72 20.41 -28.62
CA MET A 1 -3.21 19.88 -27.33
C MET A 1 -2.46 20.56 -26.19
N SER A 2 -3.12 21.31 -25.31
CA SER A 2 -2.44 21.97 -24.17
C SER A 2 -2.09 20.95 -23.08
N THR A 3 -0.86 20.99 -22.58
CA THR A 3 -0.37 20.09 -21.54
C THR A 3 -1.09 20.35 -20.20
N PRO A 4 -1.19 19.34 -19.31
CA PRO A 4 -1.82 19.50 -17.99
C PRO A 4 -1.25 20.69 -17.18
N ASN A 5 0.05 20.97 -17.33
CA ASN A 5 0.73 22.07 -16.64
C ASN A 5 0.34 23.46 -17.16
N ALA A 6 0.14 23.62 -18.47
CA ALA A 6 -0.32 24.89 -19.06
C ALA A 6 -1.73 25.28 -18.56
N ARG A 7 -2.58 24.28 -18.29
CA ARG A 7 -3.95 24.50 -17.79
C ARG A 7 -3.98 24.91 -16.31
N LYS A 8 -3.17 24.26 -15.46
CA LYS A 8 -3.01 24.68 -14.05
C LYS A 8 -2.48 26.11 -13.95
N ALA A 9 -1.56 26.50 -14.83
CA ALA A 9 -1.05 27.87 -14.88
C ALA A 9 -2.13 28.88 -15.30
N ALA A 10 -2.95 28.57 -16.30
CA ALA A 10 -4.07 29.40 -16.72
C ALA A 10 -5.14 29.56 -15.62
N ALA A 11 -5.42 28.49 -14.86
CA ALA A 11 -6.35 28.55 -13.74
C ALA A 11 -5.90 29.43 -12.59
N ARG A 12 -4.63 29.30 -12.19
CA ARG A 12 -4.04 30.19 -11.19
C ARG A 12 -3.99 31.63 -11.66
N ARG A 13 -3.74 31.87 -12.95
CA ARG A 13 -3.77 33.22 -13.54
C ARG A 13 -5.17 33.84 -13.46
N TYR A 14 -6.19 33.10 -13.89
CA TYR A 14 -7.58 33.58 -13.86
C TYR A 14 -8.06 33.92 -12.44
N GLN A 15 -7.81 33.05 -11.45
CA GLN A 15 -8.19 33.29 -10.06
C GLN A 15 -7.50 34.52 -9.45
N ARG A 16 -6.25 34.81 -9.83
CA ARG A 16 -5.58 36.05 -9.42
C ARG A 16 -6.20 37.29 -10.05
N GLU A 17 -6.60 37.20 -11.31
CA GLU A 17 -7.18 38.32 -12.06
C GLU A 17 -8.65 38.59 -11.66
N HIS A 18 -9.35 37.61 -11.08
CA HIS A 18 -10.79 37.72 -10.76
C HIS A 18 -11.12 37.16 -9.35
N PRO A 19 -10.60 37.78 -8.27
CA PRO A 19 -10.82 37.29 -6.91
C PRO A 19 -12.31 37.30 -6.55
N GLY A 20 -12.80 36.21 -5.97
CA GLY A 20 -14.20 36.07 -5.53
C GLY A 20 -15.21 35.73 -6.63
N THR A 21 -14.80 35.71 -7.90
CA THR A 21 -15.66 35.18 -8.97
C THR A 21 -15.52 33.66 -9.08
N PRO A 22 -16.62 32.89 -9.09
CA PRO A 22 -16.55 31.47 -9.38
C PRO A 22 -16.02 31.26 -10.79
N TYR A 23 -15.14 30.28 -10.94
CA TYR A 23 -14.49 29.94 -12.19
C TYR A 23 -15.55 29.76 -13.32
N PRO A 24 -15.40 30.40 -14.49
CA PRO A 24 -16.47 30.49 -15.49
C PRO A 24 -16.87 29.09 -15.97
N GLU A 25 -18.17 28.87 -16.16
CA GLU A 25 -18.75 27.58 -16.59
C GLU A 25 -18.08 27.00 -17.84
N ALA A 26 -17.62 27.86 -18.76
CA ALA A 26 -16.87 27.48 -19.95
C ALA A 26 -15.54 26.73 -19.66
N LEU A 27 -15.00 26.82 -18.44
CA LEU A 27 -13.85 26.04 -17.97
C LEU A 27 -14.23 24.87 -17.04
N ARG A 28 -15.50 24.78 -16.58
CA ARG A 28 -16.05 23.59 -15.93
C ARG A 28 -16.38 22.49 -16.93
N ALA A 29 -16.59 22.84 -18.20
CA ALA A 29 -16.93 21.92 -19.29
C ALA A 29 -15.72 21.12 -19.80
N VAL A 30 -15.01 20.43 -18.90
CA VAL A 30 -14.30 19.18 -19.23
C VAL A 30 -14.41 18.26 -18.01
N SER A 31 -15.62 17.82 -17.68
CA SER A 31 -15.80 16.46 -17.18
C SER A 31 -15.56 15.51 -18.37
N ALA A 32 -14.33 15.51 -18.91
CA ALA A 32 -13.88 14.35 -19.66
C ALA A 32 -14.02 13.19 -18.68
N GLY A 33 -14.91 12.26 -18.99
CA GLY A 33 -15.19 11.11 -18.13
C GLY A 33 -13.86 10.56 -17.63
N VAL A 34 -13.67 10.59 -16.31
CA VAL A 34 -12.51 9.95 -15.71
C VAL A 34 -12.70 8.48 -16.01
N VAL A 35 -11.97 7.97 -17.00
CA VAL A 35 -11.89 6.54 -17.24
C VAL A 35 -11.03 5.99 -16.11
N LEU A 36 -11.70 5.54 -15.06
CA LEU A 36 -11.06 4.84 -13.96
C LEU A 36 -10.63 3.46 -14.47
N HIS A 37 -9.37 3.32 -14.83
CA HIS A 37 -8.78 2.03 -15.15
C HIS A 37 -8.55 1.28 -13.84
N LEU A 38 -9.56 0.50 -13.44
CA LEU A 38 -9.39 -0.49 -12.39
C LEU A 38 -8.52 -1.63 -12.93
N PRO A 39 -7.56 -2.14 -12.14
CA PRO A 39 -6.79 -3.32 -12.53
C PRO A 39 -7.71 -4.53 -12.67
N ALA A 40 -7.31 -5.49 -13.50
CA ALA A 40 -8.06 -6.73 -13.68
C ALA A 40 -8.28 -7.42 -12.33
N LEU A 41 -9.52 -7.76 -12.04
CA LEU A 41 -9.87 -8.57 -10.87
C LEU A 41 -9.41 -10.00 -11.12
N ASP A 42 -8.72 -10.58 -10.14
CA ASP A 42 -8.53 -12.03 -10.11
C ASP A 42 -9.92 -12.69 -9.94
N GLY A 43 -10.23 -13.63 -10.85
CA GLY A 43 -11.48 -14.38 -10.89
C GLY A 43 -11.38 -15.75 -10.22
N SER A 44 -10.36 -15.98 -9.38
CA SER A 44 -10.23 -17.21 -8.62
C SER A 44 -11.42 -17.43 -7.67
N ALA A 45 -11.72 -18.69 -7.37
CA ALA A 45 -12.78 -19.05 -6.44
C ALA A 45 -12.57 -18.43 -5.04
N VAL A 46 -11.32 -18.23 -4.62
CA VAL A 46 -11.00 -17.58 -3.34
C VAL A 46 -11.35 -16.10 -3.39
N SER A 47 -10.92 -15.39 -4.45
CA SER A 47 -11.27 -13.99 -4.64
C SER A 47 -12.79 -13.79 -4.70
N GLU A 48 -13.51 -14.59 -5.48
CA GLU A 48 -14.97 -14.52 -5.55
C GLU A 48 -15.65 -14.87 -4.21
N GLY A 49 -15.13 -15.86 -3.48
CA GLY A 49 -15.60 -16.21 -2.14
C GLY A 49 -15.46 -15.05 -1.15
N LEU A 50 -14.30 -14.39 -1.13
CA LEU A 50 -14.05 -13.23 -0.27
C LEU A 50 -14.97 -12.05 -0.62
N ARG A 51 -15.14 -11.75 -1.91
CA ARG A 51 -16.09 -10.72 -2.36
C ARG A 51 -17.51 -11.06 -1.93
N GLY A 52 -17.92 -12.32 -2.07
CA GLY A 52 -19.20 -12.82 -1.58
C GLY A 52 -19.40 -12.60 -0.07
N ILE A 53 -18.37 -12.87 0.74
CA ILE A 53 -18.39 -12.60 2.18
C ILE A 53 -18.52 -11.10 2.45
N THR A 54 -17.74 -10.25 1.77
CA THR A 54 -17.80 -8.78 1.95
C THR A 54 -19.20 -8.23 1.68
N ARG A 55 -19.83 -8.61 0.57
CA ARG A 55 -21.22 -8.22 0.26
C ARG A 55 -22.20 -8.67 1.35
N ALA A 56 -22.03 -9.87 1.88
CA ALA A 56 -22.90 -10.40 2.93
C ALA A 56 -22.72 -9.65 4.26
N VAL A 57 -21.48 -9.30 4.63
CA VAL A 57 -21.19 -8.45 5.79
C VAL A 57 -21.81 -7.07 5.61
N HIS A 58 -21.66 -6.43 4.44
CA HIS A 58 -22.28 -5.14 4.14
C HIS A 58 -23.80 -5.20 4.27
N ALA A 59 -24.44 -6.22 3.70
CA ALA A 59 -25.88 -6.42 3.82
C ALA A 59 -26.31 -6.57 5.28
N ARG A 60 -25.54 -7.30 6.10
CA ARG A 60 -25.80 -7.47 7.52
C ARG A 60 -25.68 -6.14 8.28
N VAL A 61 -24.57 -5.43 8.14
CA VAL A 61 -24.33 -4.15 8.83
C VAL A 61 -25.36 -3.09 8.41
N ALA A 62 -25.77 -3.05 7.14
CA ALA A 62 -26.78 -2.12 6.66
C ALA A 62 -28.15 -2.30 7.34
N THR A 63 -28.49 -3.50 7.82
CA THR A 63 -29.73 -3.71 8.59
C THR A 63 -29.69 -3.11 10.00
N GLU A 64 -28.49 -2.84 10.53
CA GLU A 64 -28.28 -2.33 11.89
C GLU A 64 -28.05 -0.80 11.90
N VAL A 65 -27.75 -0.21 10.74
CA VAL A 65 -27.51 1.24 10.58
C VAL A 65 -28.80 1.96 10.20
N PRO A 66 -29.19 3.05 10.88
CA PRO A 66 -30.33 3.88 10.48
C PRO A 66 -30.21 4.33 9.02
N GLU A 67 -31.30 4.23 8.26
CA GLU A 67 -31.37 4.55 6.83
C GLU A 67 -30.80 5.95 6.48
N SER A 68 -30.87 6.89 7.42
CA SER A 68 -30.33 8.24 7.30
C SER A 68 -28.79 8.32 7.18
N LEU A 69 -28.07 7.28 7.61
CA LEU A 69 -26.60 7.20 7.49
C LEU A 69 -26.14 6.41 6.25
N VAL A 70 -27.02 5.58 5.69
CA VAL A 70 -26.73 4.69 4.54
C VAL A 70 -26.58 5.48 3.23
N GLN A 71 -27.20 6.65 3.09
CA GLN A 71 -27.25 7.40 1.84
C GLN A 71 -26.05 8.32 1.55
N THR A 72 -24.98 8.30 2.34
CA THR A 72 -23.80 9.12 2.03
C THR A 72 -22.93 8.40 1.00
N PRO A 73 -22.76 8.91 -0.24
CA PRO A 73 -21.86 8.29 -1.21
C PRO A 73 -20.43 8.29 -0.63
N GLY A 74 -19.86 7.10 -0.42
CA GLY A 74 -18.58 6.92 0.28
C GLY A 74 -18.69 6.45 1.74
N PHE A 75 -19.90 6.16 2.25
CA PHE A 75 -20.07 5.58 3.58
C PHE A 75 -19.70 4.08 3.65
N ALA A 76 -19.75 3.36 2.51
CA ALA A 76 -19.34 1.94 2.40
C ALA A 76 -17.80 1.75 2.37
N GLY A 77 -17.06 2.62 3.03
CA GLY A 77 -15.59 2.62 3.06
C GLY A 77 -14.94 2.75 1.68
N LEU A 78 -13.63 2.49 1.61
CA LEU A 78 -12.91 2.35 0.34
C LEU A 78 -13.33 1.06 -0.41
N GLY A 79 -14.12 0.17 0.23
CA GLY A 79 -14.33 -1.23 -0.12
C GLY A 79 -15.53 -1.59 -0.99
N GLY A 80 -16.33 -0.63 -1.47
CA GLY A 80 -17.48 -0.89 -2.34
C GLY A 80 -17.20 -1.84 -3.51
N ASP A 81 -18.24 -2.57 -3.95
CA ASP A 81 -18.27 -3.71 -4.88
C ASP A 81 -17.03 -4.63 -4.84
N ASP A 82 -16.48 -4.75 -3.62
CA ASP A 82 -15.61 -5.79 -3.08
C ASP A 82 -14.10 -5.62 -3.26
N GLY A 83 -13.65 -4.36 -3.24
CA GLY A 83 -12.23 -4.02 -3.28
C GLY A 83 -11.52 -4.32 -1.96
N TYR A 84 -11.87 -3.67 -0.86
CA TYR A 84 -10.95 -3.60 0.29
C TYR A 84 -11.24 -4.61 1.39
N GLY A 85 -12.39 -5.29 1.37
CA GLY A 85 -12.94 -6.01 2.53
C GLY A 85 -13.68 -5.08 3.48
N GLU A 86 -14.23 -5.63 4.56
CA GLU A 86 -14.94 -4.91 5.63
C GLU A 86 -14.46 -5.41 7.00
N ASP A 87 -14.47 -4.55 8.01
CA ASP A 87 -14.17 -4.96 9.37
C ASP A 87 -15.30 -5.85 9.92
N TRP A 88 -14.98 -7.11 10.20
CA TRP A 88 -15.91 -8.07 10.79
C TRP A 88 -15.17 -9.11 11.64
N SER A 89 -15.78 -9.56 12.73
CA SER A 89 -15.25 -10.67 13.50
C SER A 89 -16.36 -11.47 14.16
N ASN A 90 -16.34 -12.80 13.96
CA ASN A 90 -17.20 -13.74 14.66
C ASN A 90 -16.43 -15.05 14.96
N ALA A 91 -17.12 -16.09 15.42
CA ALA A 91 -16.50 -17.38 15.74
C ALA A 91 -15.96 -18.16 14.52
N THR A 92 -16.37 -17.80 13.29
CA THR A 92 -15.98 -18.49 12.06
C THR A 92 -14.86 -17.76 11.32
N PHE A 93 -14.89 -16.43 11.27
CA PHE A 93 -13.85 -15.67 10.60
C PHE A 93 -13.64 -14.28 11.18
N THR A 94 -12.48 -13.71 10.88
CA THR A 94 -12.18 -12.29 11.03
C THR A 94 -11.82 -11.73 9.66
N MET A 95 -12.39 -10.58 9.30
CA MET A 95 -12.08 -9.83 8.10
C MET A 95 -11.73 -8.40 8.50
N ARG A 96 -10.76 -7.81 7.81
CA ARG A 96 -10.38 -6.41 7.95
C ARG A 96 -9.87 -5.87 6.62
N PRO A 97 -10.04 -4.57 6.35
CA PRO A 97 -9.52 -3.99 5.14
C PRO A 97 -8.00 -3.89 5.17
N PHE A 98 -7.41 -3.66 4.00
CA PHE A 98 -5.99 -3.32 3.91
C PHE A 98 -5.69 -2.06 4.73
N CYS A 99 -4.72 -2.16 5.64
CA CYS A 99 -4.32 -1.05 6.49
C CYS A 99 -3.34 -0.13 5.76
N TYR A 100 -3.77 1.10 5.49
CA TYR A 100 -2.90 2.18 4.97
C TYR A 100 -2.21 2.99 6.08
N GLY A 101 -2.46 2.65 7.35
CA GLY A 101 -1.91 3.37 8.49
C GLY A 101 -0.45 3.00 8.76
N ASP A 102 0.16 3.77 9.66
CA ASP A 102 1.52 3.53 10.16
C ASP A 102 1.57 2.27 11.06
N CYS A 103 2.77 1.77 11.39
CA CYS A 103 2.85 0.67 12.35
C CYS A 103 2.29 1.12 13.70
N THR A 104 1.38 0.33 14.25
CA THR A 104 0.75 0.57 15.55
C THR A 104 1.53 -0.07 16.70
N CYS A 105 2.73 -0.58 16.40
CA CYS A 105 3.48 -1.56 17.18
C CYS A 105 4.79 -1.01 17.76
N GLY A 106 5.08 0.28 17.56
CA GLY A 106 6.32 0.90 18.01
C GLY A 106 7.55 0.58 17.15
N GLN A 107 7.38 -0.15 16.05
CA GLN A 107 8.48 -0.59 15.19
C GLN A 107 9.10 0.56 14.41
N ASP A 108 8.32 1.55 14.00
CA ASP A 108 8.84 2.72 13.28
C ASP A 108 9.80 3.51 14.17
N GLU A 109 9.48 3.71 15.45
CA GLU A 109 10.37 4.36 16.41
C GLU A 109 11.59 3.50 16.75
N ARG A 110 11.46 2.16 16.71
CA ARG A 110 12.61 1.25 16.86
C ARG A 110 13.54 1.36 15.67
N ILE A 111 13.00 1.40 14.45
CA ILE A 111 13.75 1.60 13.22
C ILE A 111 14.47 2.94 13.27
N GLU A 112 13.77 4.03 13.57
CA GLU A 112 14.36 5.37 13.64
C GLU A 112 15.52 5.44 14.65
N ARG A 113 15.33 4.93 15.88
CA ARG A 113 16.41 4.85 16.87
C ARG A 113 17.59 4.02 16.37
N TRP A 114 17.30 2.85 15.79
CA TRP A 114 18.35 1.99 15.25
C TRP A 114 19.14 2.70 14.15
N GLU A 115 18.47 3.43 13.24
CA GLU A 115 19.14 4.17 12.18
C GLU A 115 20.04 5.29 12.71
N ALA A 116 19.60 5.98 13.77
CA ALA A 116 20.39 7.00 14.44
C ALA A 116 21.70 6.43 15.04
N ASP A 117 21.61 5.25 15.66
CA ASP A 117 22.71 4.60 16.36
C ASP A 117 23.61 3.74 15.46
N ASN A 118 23.09 3.26 14.32
CA ASN A 118 23.77 2.30 13.44
C ASN A 118 24.13 2.94 12.09
N ARG A 119 25.03 3.92 12.13
CA ARG A 119 25.56 4.54 10.91
C ARG A 119 26.39 3.54 10.11
N HIS A 120 26.43 3.73 8.79
CA HIS A 120 27.35 2.95 7.94
C HIS A 120 28.80 3.12 8.41
N ALA A 121 29.54 2.00 8.44
CA ALA A 121 30.94 2.01 8.81
C ALA A 121 31.78 2.83 7.80
N PRO A 122 32.92 3.40 8.24
CA PRO A 122 33.91 3.95 7.31
C PRO A 122 34.29 2.90 6.26
N GLY A 123 34.28 3.29 4.98
CA GLY A 123 34.55 2.36 3.86
C GLY A 123 33.34 1.56 3.38
N CYS A 124 32.14 1.76 3.95
CA CYS A 124 30.92 1.25 3.36
C CYS A 124 30.70 1.87 1.97
N ALA A 125 30.27 1.05 1.00
CA ALA A 125 29.93 1.49 -0.35
C ALA A 125 29.02 2.73 -0.37
N GLN A 126 27.98 2.78 0.47
CA GLN A 126 27.07 3.95 0.54
C GLN A 126 27.77 5.25 0.95
N ILE A 127 28.74 5.18 1.87
CA ILE A 127 29.54 6.34 2.29
C ILE A 127 30.48 6.76 1.16
N GLU A 128 31.13 5.79 0.52
CA GLU A 128 32.04 6.05 -0.60
C GLU A 128 31.32 6.64 -1.83
N ILE A 129 30.16 6.10 -2.20
CA ILE A 129 29.32 6.60 -3.29
C ILE A 129 28.89 8.04 -3.01
N LYS A 130 28.45 8.35 -1.78
CA LYS A 130 28.10 9.72 -1.39
C LYS A 130 29.30 10.66 -1.59
N GLN A 131 30.48 10.29 -1.11
CA GLN A 131 31.69 11.08 -1.30
C GLN A 131 32.06 11.25 -2.78
N LEU A 132 31.85 10.25 -3.63
CA LEU A 132 32.06 10.36 -5.07
C LEU A 132 31.08 11.36 -5.70
N ARG A 133 29.80 11.33 -5.30
CA ARG A 133 28.77 12.27 -5.80
C ARG A 133 29.07 13.71 -5.40
N ASP A 134 29.64 13.93 -4.22
CA ASP A 134 30.03 15.26 -3.75
C ASP A 134 31.25 15.81 -4.53
N ARG A 135 32.10 14.93 -5.08
CA ARG A 135 33.36 15.31 -5.76
C ARG A 135 33.28 15.32 -7.29
N TYR A 136 32.46 14.46 -7.87
CA TYR A 136 32.43 14.21 -9.30
C TYR A 136 31.00 14.22 -9.85
N THR A 137 30.85 14.64 -11.09
CA THR A 137 29.58 14.63 -11.82
C THR A 137 29.77 14.04 -13.22
N GLY A 138 28.66 13.63 -13.86
CA GLY A 138 28.65 13.13 -15.22
C GLY A 138 29.60 11.94 -15.45
N ARG A 139 30.34 11.96 -16.55
CA ARG A 139 31.25 10.88 -16.94
C ARG A 139 32.30 10.55 -15.88
N LYS A 140 32.89 11.55 -15.23
CA LYS A 140 33.92 11.35 -14.20
C LYS A 140 33.37 10.58 -13.00
N PHE A 141 32.13 10.87 -12.57
CA PHE A 141 31.48 10.12 -11.50
C PHE A 141 31.43 8.62 -11.84
N TRP A 142 30.95 8.28 -13.03
CA TRP A 142 30.81 6.89 -13.47
C TRP A 142 32.16 6.17 -13.56
N GLU A 143 33.20 6.81 -14.09
CA GLU A 143 34.55 6.23 -14.13
C GLU A 143 35.10 5.91 -12.72
N HIS A 144 34.83 6.76 -11.74
CA HIS A 144 35.21 6.50 -10.34
C HIS A 144 34.32 5.46 -9.67
N PHE A 145 33.02 5.45 -9.98
CA PHE A 145 32.07 4.49 -9.46
C PHE A 145 32.36 3.07 -9.94
N GLU A 146 32.72 2.87 -11.21
CA GLU A 146 33.11 1.55 -11.75
C GLU A 146 34.35 0.97 -11.02
N ARG A 147 35.33 1.83 -10.72
CA ARG A 147 36.50 1.43 -9.92
C ARG A 147 36.10 1.05 -8.49
N LEU A 148 35.16 1.79 -7.89
CA LEU A 148 34.63 1.50 -6.56
C LEU A 148 33.93 0.15 -6.54
N LYS A 149 33.03 -0.13 -7.50
CA LYS A 149 32.34 -1.42 -7.61
C LYS A 149 33.34 -2.58 -7.71
N THR A 150 34.34 -2.45 -8.58
CA THR A 150 35.36 -3.49 -8.75
C THR A 150 36.13 -3.72 -7.45
N ARG A 151 36.54 -2.65 -6.75
CA ARG A 151 37.28 -2.77 -5.49
C ARG A 151 36.46 -3.40 -4.35
N LEU A 152 35.16 -3.11 -4.31
CA LEU A 152 34.26 -3.57 -3.25
C LEU A 152 33.42 -4.79 -3.67
N GLU A 153 33.70 -5.37 -4.83
CA GLU A 153 33.01 -6.53 -5.39
C GLU A 153 31.48 -6.33 -5.46
N ILE A 154 31.03 -5.12 -5.80
CA ILE A 154 29.61 -4.77 -5.88
C ILE A 154 29.03 -5.25 -7.22
N PRO A 155 27.91 -6.01 -7.24
CA PRO A 155 27.23 -6.42 -8.46
C PRO A 155 26.68 -5.22 -9.24
N ASP A 156 26.53 -5.37 -10.56
CA ASP A 156 26.00 -4.31 -11.43
C ASP A 156 24.55 -3.94 -11.11
N GLU A 157 23.73 -4.94 -10.80
CA GLU A 157 22.33 -4.75 -10.45
C GLU A 157 22.22 -4.08 -9.08
N GLY A 158 21.55 -2.93 -9.03
CA GLY A 158 21.34 -2.20 -7.77
C GLY A 158 22.62 -1.63 -7.16
N ALA A 159 23.74 -1.56 -7.90
CA ALA A 159 25.06 -1.18 -7.39
C ALA A 159 25.06 0.12 -6.53
N MET A 160 24.25 1.10 -6.93
CA MET A 160 24.12 2.40 -6.24
C MET A 160 23.53 2.29 -4.83
N TRP A 161 22.80 1.21 -4.53
CA TRP A 161 22.10 0.98 -3.27
C TRP A 161 22.77 -0.10 -2.42
N HIS A 162 23.83 -0.72 -2.91
CA HIS A 162 24.49 -1.81 -2.18
C HIS A 162 25.18 -1.29 -0.92
N CYS A 163 25.00 -2.02 0.18
CA CYS A 163 25.72 -1.83 1.43
C CYS A 163 26.76 -2.93 1.61
N THR A 164 28.00 -2.58 1.95
CA THR A 164 29.09 -3.54 2.15
C THR A 164 29.49 -3.70 3.61
N CYS A 165 28.84 -2.98 4.53
CA CYS A 165 29.16 -3.03 5.96
C CYS A 165 28.17 -3.85 6.80
N GLY A 166 27.31 -4.65 6.16
CA GLY A 166 26.30 -5.48 6.86
C GLY A 166 25.09 -4.71 7.41
N ARG A 167 25.10 -3.38 7.40
CA ARG A 167 23.98 -2.54 7.90
C ARG A 167 22.67 -2.89 7.21
N GLU A 168 22.67 -3.15 5.91
CA GLU A 168 21.45 -3.46 5.16
C GLU A 168 20.81 -4.77 5.61
N ALA A 169 21.62 -5.83 5.79
CA ALA A 169 21.11 -7.11 6.29
C ALA A 169 20.53 -6.97 7.71
N ALA A 170 21.18 -6.19 8.58
CA ALA A 170 20.68 -5.91 9.92
C ALA A 170 19.39 -5.07 9.89
N TYR A 171 19.29 -4.09 8.98
CA TYR A 171 18.09 -3.29 8.78
C TYR A 171 16.92 -4.15 8.30
N GLN A 172 17.13 -5.03 7.31
CA GLN A 172 16.10 -5.94 6.80
C GLN A 172 15.59 -6.90 7.88
N GLN A 173 16.49 -7.42 8.73
CA GLN A 173 16.06 -8.24 9.88
C GLN A 173 15.23 -7.43 10.87
N LEU A 174 15.59 -6.17 11.09
CA LEU A 174 14.84 -5.30 11.99
C LEU A 174 13.44 -5.01 11.45
N THR A 175 13.30 -4.64 10.18
CA THR A 175 11.99 -4.29 9.57
C THR A 175 11.01 -5.46 9.52
N GLN A 176 11.46 -6.70 9.75
CA GLN A 176 10.59 -7.87 9.86
C GLN A 176 10.06 -8.11 11.28
N GLN A 177 10.53 -7.38 12.30
CA GLN A 177 10.20 -7.61 13.71
C GLN A 177 8.97 -6.85 14.18
N HIS A 178 7.83 -7.06 13.52
CA HIS A 178 6.56 -6.50 13.95
C HIS A 178 5.90 -7.34 15.04
N ALA A 179 5.14 -6.69 15.92
CA ALA A 179 4.26 -7.38 16.86
C ALA A 179 3.14 -8.11 16.09
N PRO A 180 2.62 -9.25 16.58
CA PRO A 180 1.56 -9.99 15.90
C PRO A 180 0.25 -9.19 15.68
N ASP A 181 0.01 -8.17 16.50
CA ASP A 181 -1.14 -7.27 16.45
C ASP A 181 -0.85 -5.95 15.70
N CYS A 182 0.30 -5.83 15.06
CA CYS A 182 0.65 -4.69 14.22
C CYS A 182 -0.33 -4.58 13.06
N ALA A 183 -1.10 -3.49 13.00
CA ALA A 183 -2.21 -3.36 12.06
C ALA A 183 -1.82 -3.58 10.57
N PRO A 184 -0.70 -3.05 10.06
CA PRO A 184 -0.23 -3.36 8.69
C PRO A 184 0.21 -4.81 8.45
N PHE A 185 0.51 -5.59 9.49
CA PHE A 185 1.07 -6.95 9.39
C PHE A 185 0.08 -8.05 9.77
N MET A 186 -1.09 -7.69 10.29
CA MET A 186 -2.18 -8.63 10.52
C MET A 186 -2.75 -9.13 9.19
N PRO A 187 -3.20 -10.40 9.12
CA PRO A 187 -3.90 -10.91 7.95
C PRO A 187 -5.19 -10.12 7.70
N ASN A 188 -5.54 -9.96 6.43
CA ASN A 188 -6.78 -9.31 6.04
C ASN A 188 -7.99 -10.19 6.31
N PHE A 189 -7.80 -11.51 6.23
CA PHE A 189 -8.83 -12.48 6.54
C PHE A 189 -8.24 -13.69 7.25
N VAL A 190 -8.94 -14.16 8.29
CA VAL A 190 -8.62 -15.37 9.04
C VAL A 190 -9.85 -16.25 9.07
N TYR A 191 -9.72 -17.49 8.60
CA TYR A 191 -10.75 -18.50 8.74
C TYR A 191 -10.44 -19.38 9.96
N HIS A 192 -11.17 -19.15 11.05
CA HIS A 192 -10.88 -19.70 12.37
C HIS A 192 -10.90 -21.23 12.46
N PRO A 193 -11.77 -21.98 11.74
CA PRO A 193 -11.82 -23.44 11.84
C PRO A 193 -10.52 -24.16 11.48
N THR A 194 -9.73 -23.61 10.55
CA THR A 194 -8.43 -24.18 10.14
C THR A 194 -7.25 -23.29 10.50
N GLY A 195 -7.49 -22.03 10.88
CA GLY A 195 -6.46 -21.02 11.07
C GLY A 195 -5.86 -20.51 9.75
N ALA A 196 -6.51 -20.75 8.61
CA ALA A 196 -6.03 -20.24 7.33
C ALA A 196 -6.07 -18.70 7.30
N GLU A 197 -4.98 -18.10 6.82
CA GLU A 197 -4.81 -16.66 6.67
C GLU A 197 -4.77 -16.27 5.21
N ILE A 198 -5.38 -15.12 4.90
CA ILE A 198 -5.29 -14.49 3.59
C ILE A 198 -4.85 -13.04 3.78
N ARG A 199 -3.84 -12.65 3.01
CA ARG A 199 -3.34 -11.28 2.89
C ARG A 199 -3.57 -10.79 1.48
N TRP A 200 -3.92 -9.53 1.30
CA TRP A 200 -4.01 -8.88 -0.01
C TRP A 200 -3.45 -7.47 0.04
N TYR A 201 -2.83 -7.03 -1.04
CA TYR A 201 -2.33 -5.66 -1.13
C TYR A 201 -3.40 -4.75 -1.70
N LYS A 202 -3.85 -3.79 -0.88
CA LYS A 202 -4.90 -2.81 -1.17
C LYS A 202 -6.28 -3.44 -1.35
N TRP A 203 -6.47 -4.35 -2.30
CA TRP A 203 -7.77 -4.97 -2.57
C TRP A 203 -7.73 -6.48 -2.82
N ILE A 204 -8.86 -7.15 -2.61
CA ILE A 204 -9.06 -8.59 -2.80
C ILE A 204 -8.73 -8.97 -4.25
N GLY A 205 -7.82 -9.93 -4.38
CA GLY A 205 -7.32 -10.47 -5.64
C GLY A 205 -5.98 -9.87 -6.08
N ARG A 206 -5.47 -8.84 -5.41
CA ARG A 206 -4.16 -8.25 -5.72
C ARG A 206 -3.08 -8.71 -4.75
N ASP A 207 -2.02 -9.29 -5.33
CA ASP A 207 -0.86 -9.78 -4.59
C ASP A 207 -1.30 -10.62 -3.39
N MET A 208 -2.30 -11.48 -3.62
CA MET A 208 -2.91 -12.29 -2.58
C MET A 208 -1.99 -13.42 -2.17
N GLU A 209 -1.80 -13.55 -0.86
CA GLU A 209 -1.05 -14.63 -0.25
C GLU A 209 -1.99 -15.42 0.67
N ILE A 210 -1.97 -16.74 0.52
CA ILE A 210 -2.79 -17.67 1.31
C ILE A 210 -1.85 -18.58 2.07
N THR A 211 -2.03 -18.68 3.38
CA THR A 211 -1.30 -19.62 4.24
C THR A 211 -2.28 -20.50 4.99
N GLY A 212 -1.99 -21.81 5.05
CA GLY A 212 -2.88 -22.80 5.66
C GLY A 212 -3.95 -23.36 4.71
N ASP A 213 -4.80 -24.23 5.23
CA ASP A 213 -5.79 -24.96 4.45
C ASP A 213 -7.14 -24.23 4.43
N LEU A 214 -7.59 -23.82 3.26
CA LEU A 214 -8.89 -23.17 3.06
C LEU A 214 -9.85 -24.13 2.34
N PRO A 215 -10.94 -24.59 2.98
CA PRO A 215 -11.92 -25.46 2.35
C PRO A 215 -12.52 -24.83 1.08
N THR A 216 -12.89 -25.62 0.09
CA THR A 216 -13.47 -25.10 -1.16
C THR A 216 -14.80 -24.35 -0.95
N ASP A 217 -15.51 -24.64 0.13
CA ASP A 217 -16.79 -24.05 0.51
C ASP A 217 -16.66 -23.00 1.64
N PHE A 218 -15.43 -22.54 1.97
CA PHE A 218 -15.21 -21.59 3.08
C PHE A 218 -16.08 -20.33 2.96
N GLY A 219 -16.30 -19.84 1.74
CA GLY A 219 -17.14 -18.67 1.46
C GLY A 219 -18.57 -18.88 1.92
N GLU A 220 -19.17 -20.03 1.57
CA GLU A 220 -20.53 -20.39 1.97
C GLU A 220 -20.64 -20.55 3.49
N GLN A 221 -19.64 -21.17 4.12
CA GLN A 221 -19.60 -21.32 5.57
C GLN A 221 -19.51 -19.98 6.29
N CYS A 222 -18.68 -19.06 5.81
CA CYS A 222 -18.55 -17.71 6.37
C CYS A 222 -19.85 -16.91 6.20
N VAL A 223 -20.48 -16.94 5.03
CA VAL A 223 -21.77 -16.28 4.82
C VAL A 223 -22.85 -16.84 5.75
N ARG A 224 -22.95 -18.17 5.88
CA ARG A 224 -23.90 -18.81 6.81
C ARG A 224 -23.66 -18.42 8.27
N SER A 225 -22.42 -18.13 8.65
CA SER A 225 -22.08 -17.73 10.02
C SER A 225 -22.56 -16.33 10.41
N LEU A 226 -23.09 -15.54 9.46
CA LEU A 226 -23.61 -14.19 9.69
C LEU A 226 -25.03 -14.18 10.27
N GLY A 227 -25.72 -15.33 10.32
CA GLY A 227 -27.10 -15.48 10.76
C GLY A 227 -28.10 -15.38 9.61
#